data_AF-A0AAP5H0B0-F1
#
_entry.id   AF-A0AAP5H0B0-F1
#
_cell.length_a   1.000
_cell.length_b   1.000
_cell.length_c   1.000
_cell.angle_alpha   90.00
_cell.angle_beta   90.00
_cell.angle_gamma   90.00
#
_symmetry.space_group_name_H-M   'P 1'
#
loop_
_entity.id
_entity.type
_entity.pdbx_description
1 polymer ?
#
loop_
_entity_poly.entity_id
_entity_poly.type
_entity_poly.pdbx_seq_one_letter_code
_entity_poly.pdbx_strand_id
1 'polypeptide(L)'
;MVYVASDTRYEVMKYNRVGRSGLKLPAISLGLWHNFGGINNAENGRNMITRSFDLGITHFDLANNYGPPAGSAEQLFGQVLAQDLKPYRDELIISTKAGYYMWPGPYGEWGSRKNLVSSLNQSLKRMGLDYVDIFYSHRYDPETPLEETMMALDHIVRSGKALYVGISNYPAEQTKQAAEILKGLGTPLLIHQPKYSMLDRWIEDGLQDVLEEYGAGSIAFCPLAQGLLTNKYLNGIPEDSRAKGPSVFLNENNISPETLRKVRAMNQIAAARGQSLAQFALAWVLRNGKVTSALIGASRPAQIEENVAALSQLDFSTEELERIESILRPEHGDK
;
A
#
# COMPACT_ATOMS: atom_id res chain seq x y z
N MET A 1 5.71 27.52 11.61
CA MET A 1 4.70 27.28 12.66
C MET A 1 4.79 25.81 13.03
N VAL A 2 4.83 25.46 14.31
CA VAL A 2 4.91 24.05 14.75
C VAL A 2 3.59 23.38 14.36
N TYR A 3 3.65 22.23 13.69
CA TYR A 3 2.45 21.45 13.37
C TYR A 3 1.82 20.93 14.67
N VAL A 4 0.50 21.06 14.78
CA VAL A 4 -0.33 20.49 15.84
C VAL A 4 -1.37 19.65 15.14
N ALA A 5 -1.41 18.36 15.47
CA ALA A 5 -2.37 17.44 14.86
C ALA A 5 -3.79 17.75 15.30
N SER A 6 -4.76 17.58 14.39
CA SER A 6 -6.19 17.76 14.69
C SER A 6 -6.63 16.90 15.87
N ASP A 7 -7.30 17.48 16.87
CA ASP A 7 -7.80 16.77 18.06
C ASP A 7 -8.89 15.74 17.71
N THR A 8 -9.58 15.92 16.58
CA THR A 8 -10.67 15.03 16.11
C THR A 8 -10.20 13.93 15.16
N ARG A 9 -8.88 13.78 14.94
CA ARG A 9 -8.32 12.86 13.93
C ARG A 9 -8.74 11.39 14.10
N TYR A 10 -9.14 11.00 15.31
CA TYR A 10 -9.55 9.62 15.62
C TYR A 10 -11.06 9.36 15.51
N GLU A 11 -11.88 10.38 15.24
CA GLU A 11 -13.35 10.27 15.30
C GLU A 11 -13.97 9.61 14.06
N VAL A 12 -13.40 9.85 12.87
CA VAL A 12 -14.00 9.44 11.59
C VAL A 12 -13.33 8.19 11.00
N MET A 13 -12.02 8.04 11.18
CA MET A 13 -11.26 6.94 10.60
C MET A 13 -11.69 5.59 11.21
N LYS A 14 -11.93 4.60 10.35
CA LYS A 14 -12.14 3.21 10.79
C LYS A 14 -10.79 2.52 10.96
N TYR A 15 -10.59 1.81 12.07
CA TYR A 15 -9.36 1.07 12.36
C TYR A 15 -9.63 -0.43 12.39
N ASN A 16 -9.06 -1.15 11.42
CA ASN A 16 -9.29 -2.58 11.19
C ASN A 16 -8.16 -3.41 11.80
N ARG A 17 -8.50 -4.51 12.47
CA ARG A 17 -7.51 -5.43 13.02
C ARG A 17 -6.72 -6.12 11.90
N VAL A 18 -5.41 -6.20 12.05
CA VAL A 18 -4.53 -6.88 11.09
C VAL A 18 -4.55 -8.37 11.38
N GLY A 19 -5.37 -9.12 10.64
CA GLY A 19 -5.54 -10.56 10.83
C GLY A 19 -5.86 -10.91 12.29
N ARG A 20 -5.19 -11.94 12.84
CA ARG A 20 -5.29 -12.35 14.25
C ARG A 20 -4.15 -11.76 15.09
N SER A 21 -4.02 -10.44 15.06
CA SER A 21 -3.03 -9.70 15.87
C SER A 21 -3.66 -8.62 16.76
N GLY A 22 -2.84 -8.01 17.63
CA GLY A 22 -3.22 -6.83 18.41
C GLY A 22 -3.26 -5.53 17.61
N LEU A 23 -2.57 -5.48 16.47
CA LEU A 23 -2.38 -4.28 15.68
C LEU A 23 -3.67 -3.93 14.91
N LYS A 24 -3.99 -2.63 14.85
CA LYS A 24 -5.02 -2.09 13.97
C LYS A 24 -4.39 -1.11 12.99
N LEU A 25 -4.79 -1.20 11.72
CA LEU A 25 -4.43 -0.21 10.69
C LEU A 25 -5.65 0.65 10.37
N PRO A 26 -5.45 1.92 9.95
CA PRO A 26 -6.53 2.70 9.38
C PRO A 26 -7.04 2.00 8.12
N ALA A 27 -8.34 2.08 7.86
CA ALA A 27 -8.95 1.51 6.65
C ALA A 27 -8.32 2.07 5.37
N ILE A 28 -7.83 3.31 5.42
CA ILE A 28 -7.00 3.94 4.37
C ILE A 28 -5.60 4.21 4.93
N SER A 29 -4.57 3.72 4.25
CA SER A 29 -3.15 4.01 4.53
C SER A 29 -2.54 4.88 3.44
N LEU A 30 -1.49 5.64 3.73
CA LEU A 30 -0.78 6.44 2.72
C LEU A 30 0.55 5.79 2.32
N GLY A 31 0.74 5.53 1.03
CA GLY A 31 1.98 5.05 0.44
C GLY A 31 2.81 6.18 -0.16
N LEU A 32 4.12 6.17 0.11
CA LEU A 32 5.06 7.22 -0.31
C LEU A 32 5.83 6.89 -1.59
N TRP A 33 5.30 5.96 -2.41
CA TRP A 33 5.96 5.49 -3.63
C TRP A 33 6.24 6.59 -4.65
N HIS A 34 5.31 7.54 -4.80
CA HIS A 34 5.41 8.67 -5.72
C HIS A 34 5.09 9.99 -5.02
N ASN A 35 5.65 11.09 -5.53
CA ASN A 35 5.43 12.48 -5.08
C ASN A 35 6.15 12.87 -3.77
N PHE A 36 7.00 11.98 -3.24
CA PHE A 36 7.81 12.20 -2.04
C PHE A 36 9.32 12.14 -2.32
N GLY A 37 9.72 12.00 -3.60
CA GLY A 37 11.12 11.95 -3.98
C GLY A 37 11.81 13.31 -3.94
N GLY A 38 13.14 13.32 -3.99
CA GLY A 38 13.95 14.55 -4.00
C GLY A 38 13.73 15.46 -5.21
N ILE A 39 13.09 14.95 -6.26
CA ILE A 39 12.64 15.76 -7.42
C ILE A 39 11.30 16.46 -7.19
N ASN A 40 10.60 16.15 -6.11
CA ASN A 40 9.27 16.66 -5.82
C ASN A 40 9.32 17.85 -4.86
N ASN A 41 8.23 18.61 -4.80
CA ASN A 41 8.09 19.71 -3.85
C ASN A 41 7.94 19.14 -2.42
N ALA A 42 8.94 19.39 -1.57
CA ALA A 42 8.99 18.89 -0.21
C ALA A 42 7.85 19.41 0.68
N GLU A 43 7.43 20.67 0.50
CA GLU A 43 6.32 21.27 1.26
C GLU A 43 4.98 20.59 0.92
N ASN A 44 4.74 20.27 -0.35
CA ASN A 44 3.55 19.50 -0.73
C ASN A 44 3.58 18.08 -0.14
N GLY A 45 4.76 17.43 -0.13
CA GLY A 45 4.94 16.13 0.54
C GLY A 45 4.64 16.20 2.03
N ARG A 46 5.17 17.22 2.73
CA ARG A 46 4.86 17.52 4.13
C ARG A 46 3.36 17.71 4.34
N ASN A 47 2.71 18.55 3.53
CA ASN A 47 1.28 18.85 3.64
C ASN A 47 0.41 17.61 3.43
N MET A 48 0.81 16.69 2.55
CA MET A 48 0.11 15.40 2.38
C MET A 48 0.27 14.49 3.61
N ILE A 49 1.47 14.42 4.19
CA ILE A 49 1.74 13.60 5.38
C ILE A 49 0.94 14.13 6.59
N THR A 50 1.02 15.43 6.87
CA THR A 50 0.30 16.03 8.00
C THR A 50 -1.20 15.97 7.81
N ARG A 51 -1.70 16.24 6.59
CA ARG A 51 -3.15 16.12 6.31
C ARG A 51 -3.65 14.68 6.46
N SER A 52 -2.88 13.69 6.04
CA SER A 52 -3.20 12.28 6.30
C SER A 52 -3.39 12.02 7.80
N PHE A 53 -2.47 12.50 8.63
CA PHE A 53 -2.55 12.30 10.08
C PHE A 53 -3.74 13.05 10.70
N ASP A 54 -4.05 14.27 10.24
CA ASP A 54 -5.25 15.01 10.68
C ASP A 54 -6.57 14.30 10.34
N LEU A 55 -6.56 13.43 9.32
CA LEU A 55 -7.70 12.60 8.91
C LEU A 55 -7.71 11.21 9.56
N GLY A 56 -6.78 10.94 10.49
CA GLY A 56 -6.68 9.65 11.18
C GLY A 56 -5.91 8.58 10.42
N ILE A 57 -5.26 8.90 9.30
CA ILE A 57 -4.34 7.96 8.66
C ILE A 57 -3.08 7.87 9.51
N THR A 58 -2.95 6.79 10.29
CA THR A 58 -1.80 6.54 11.16
C THR A 58 -0.73 5.66 10.52
N HIS A 59 -0.99 5.06 9.34
CA HIS A 59 -0.04 4.20 8.65
C HIS A 59 0.56 4.88 7.42
N PHE A 60 1.90 5.01 7.43
CA PHE A 60 2.71 5.52 6.34
C PHE A 60 3.63 4.41 5.82
N ASP A 61 3.45 4.05 4.56
CA ASP A 61 4.16 2.95 3.93
C ASP A 61 5.25 3.44 2.98
N LEU A 62 6.49 3.03 3.25
CA LEU A 62 7.68 3.40 2.49
C LEU A 62 8.37 2.15 1.92
N ALA A 63 9.42 2.34 1.13
CA ALA A 63 10.38 1.31 0.80
C ALA A 63 11.75 1.95 0.55
N ASN A 64 12.81 1.15 0.66
CA ASN A 64 14.19 1.62 0.52
C ASN A 64 14.43 2.44 -0.76
N ASN A 65 13.81 2.06 -1.87
CA ASN A 65 14.03 2.65 -3.19
C ASN A 65 12.96 3.67 -3.62
N TYR A 66 11.99 4.01 -2.76
CA TYR A 66 11.00 5.04 -3.07
C TYR A 66 11.68 6.41 -3.25
N GLY A 67 11.18 7.18 -4.22
CA GLY A 67 11.84 8.35 -4.76
C GLY A 67 11.21 8.79 -6.10
N PRO A 68 11.98 9.35 -7.07
CA PRO A 68 13.45 9.36 -7.19
C PRO A 68 14.14 10.59 -6.57
N PRO A 69 15.46 10.52 -6.28
CA PRO A 69 16.31 9.32 -6.36
C PRO A 69 15.97 8.28 -5.28
N ALA A 70 16.45 7.03 -5.42
CA ALA A 70 16.18 5.96 -4.47
C ALA A 70 16.56 6.36 -3.03
N GLY A 71 15.65 6.16 -2.09
CA GLY A 71 15.81 6.52 -0.67
C GLY A 71 15.42 7.95 -0.32
N SER A 72 15.15 8.82 -1.30
CA SER A 72 14.77 10.22 -1.01
C SER A 72 13.39 10.35 -0.36
N ALA A 73 12.46 9.43 -0.62
CA ALA A 73 11.17 9.42 0.08
C ALA A 73 11.33 9.15 1.59
N GLU A 74 12.22 8.23 1.97
CA GLU A 74 12.55 7.97 3.38
C GLU A 74 13.23 9.19 4.03
N GLN A 75 14.08 9.91 3.29
CA GLN A 75 14.72 11.13 3.80
C GLN A 75 13.70 12.25 4.03
N LEU A 76 12.79 12.49 3.07
CA LEU A 76 11.73 13.48 3.24
C LEU A 76 10.83 13.11 4.43
N PHE A 77 10.41 11.86 4.53
CA PHE A 77 9.59 11.41 5.65
C PHE A 77 10.32 11.57 6.99
N GLY A 78 11.61 11.23 7.07
CA GLY A 78 12.42 11.44 8.27
C GLY A 78 12.51 12.92 8.69
N GLN A 79 12.58 13.84 7.72
CA GLN A 79 12.55 15.28 7.99
C GLN A 79 11.20 15.71 8.57
N VAL A 80 10.09 15.31 7.95
CA VAL A 80 8.73 15.63 8.44
C VAL A 80 8.48 14.98 9.80
N LEU A 81 8.93 13.75 10.00
CA LEU A 81 8.86 13.08 11.31
C LEU A 81 9.60 13.89 12.37
N ALA A 82 10.85 14.28 12.12
CA ALA A 82 11.64 15.03 13.09
C ALA A 82 11.08 16.43 13.40
N GLN A 83 10.51 17.11 12.39
CA GLN A 83 10.04 18.49 12.49
C GLN A 83 8.61 18.60 13.04
N ASP A 84 7.72 17.70 12.61
CA ASP A 84 6.27 17.83 12.80
C ASP A 84 5.66 16.68 13.57
N LEU A 85 6.09 15.43 13.29
CA LEU A 85 5.42 14.24 13.84
C LEU A 85 6.14 13.59 15.03
N LYS A 86 7.27 14.15 15.48
CA LYS A 86 8.10 13.56 16.54
C LYS A 86 7.33 13.29 17.84
N PRO A 87 6.48 14.20 18.34
CA PRO A 87 5.67 13.93 19.54
C PRO A 87 4.65 12.81 19.36
N TYR A 88 4.30 12.49 18.10
CA TYR A 88 3.25 11.54 17.74
C TYR A 88 3.79 10.20 17.25
N ARG A 89 5.11 9.95 17.33
CA ARG A 89 5.70 8.75 16.73
C ARG A 89 5.02 7.44 17.19
N ASP A 90 4.65 7.36 18.45
CA ASP A 90 4.01 6.17 19.03
C ASP A 90 2.52 6.05 18.65
N GLU A 91 1.95 7.06 18.00
CA GLU A 91 0.62 7.03 17.36
C GLU A 91 0.71 6.58 15.88
N LEU A 92 1.92 6.37 15.34
CA LEU A 92 2.14 6.04 13.93
C LEU A 92 2.58 4.60 13.73
N ILE A 93 2.16 4.03 12.61
CA ILE A 93 2.72 2.80 12.04
C ILE A 93 3.54 3.21 10.81
N ILE A 94 4.84 2.92 10.83
CA ILE A 94 5.76 3.23 9.74
C ILE A 94 6.31 1.93 9.21
N SER A 95 6.18 1.71 7.89
CA SER A 95 6.76 0.55 7.24
C SER A 95 7.89 0.91 6.28
N THR A 96 8.83 -0.03 6.09
CA THR A 96 9.77 0.00 4.96
C THR A 96 10.05 -1.41 4.46
N LYS A 97 10.75 -1.53 3.32
CA LYS A 97 10.90 -2.79 2.58
C LYS A 97 12.26 -2.90 1.90
N ALA A 98 12.69 -4.13 1.65
CA ALA A 98 13.83 -4.46 0.79
C ALA A 98 13.51 -5.68 -0.09
N GLY A 99 14.02 -5.70 -1.33
CA GLY A 99 13.85 -6.83 -2.25
C GLY A 99 13.90 -6.47 -3.75
N TYR A 100 13.52 -5.23 -4.09
CA TYR A 100 13.80 -4.65 -5.41
C TYR A 100 15.17 -3.94 -5.42
N TYR A 101 15.66 -3.64 -6.62
CA TYR A 101 16.91 -2.91 -6.83
C TYR A 101 16.96 -1.60 -6.04
N MET A 102 18.05 -1.41 -5.31
CA MET A 102 18.35 -0.22 -4.51
C MET A 102 19.76 0.33 -4.78
N TRP A 103 20.77 -0.53 -4.88
CA TRP A 103 22.16 -0.12 -5.14
C TRP A 103 22.90 -1.15 -6.02
N PRO A 104 24.03 -0.75 -6.64
CA PRO A 104 24.77 -1.64 -7.55
C PRO A 104 25.37 -2.89 -6.88
N GLY A 105 25.59 -3.92 -7.69
CA GLY A 105 26.24 -5.17 -7.28
C GLY A 105 25.27 -6.23 -6.75
N PRO A 106 25.78 -7.43 -6.41
CA PRO A 106 24.94 -8.60 -6.13
C PRO A 106 24.18 -8.54 -4.80
N TYR A 107 24.36 -7.48 -4.02
CA TYR A 107 23.81 -7.36 -2.66
C TYR A 107 22.73 -6.29 -2.52
N GLY A 108 22.43 -5.53 -3.59
CA GLY A 108 21.49 -4.40 -3.56
C GLY A 108 20.11 -4.70 -4.13
N GLU A 109 19.78 -5.97 -4.32
CA GLU A 109 18.51 -6.47 -4.82
C GLU A 109 18.24 -7.86 -4.22
N TRP A 110 16.99 -8.35 -4.31
CA TRP A 110 16.58 -9.71 -3.95
C TRP A 110 16.55 -10.05 -2.45
N GLY A 111 16.36 -11.34 -2.12
CA GLY A 111 15.92 -11.82 -0.80
C GLY A 111 17.05 -12.14 0.20
N SER A 112 18.33 -12.00 -0.19
CA SER A 112 19.45 -12.39 0.67
C SER A 112 19.43 -11.68 2.03
N ARG A 113 19.87 -12.38 3.08
CA ARG A 113 20.05 -11.83 4.42
C ARG A 113 20.94 -10.59 4.41
N LYS A 114 21.98 -10.59 3.57
CA LYS A 114 22.89 -9.45 3.38
C LYS A 114 22.13 -8.21 2.90
N ASN A 115 21.26 -8.35 1.89
CA ASN A 115 20.46 -7.25 1.38
C ASN A 115 19.49 -6.73 2.43
N LEU A 116 18.62 -7.60 2.98
CA LEU A 116 17.55 -7.20 3.91
C LEU A 116 18.09 -6.46 5.13
N VAL A 117 19.10 -7.01 5.80
CA VAL A 117 19.69 -6.40 7.01
C VAL A 117 20.42 -5.11 6.69
N SER A 118 21.20 -5.07 5.61
CA SER A 118 21.92 -3.84 5.21
C SER A 118 20.95 -2.74 4.80
N SER A 119 19.89 -3.08 4.08
CA SER A 119 18.88 -2.14 3.61
C SER A 119 18.09 -1.55 4.77
N LEU A 120 17.64 -2.36 5.74
CA LEU A 120 16.94 -1.86 6.92
C LEU A 120 17.81 -0.85 7.71
N ASN A 121 19.09 -1.16 7.92
CA ASN A 121 20.00 -0.24 8.61
C ASN A 121 20.10 1.11 7.90
N GLN A 122 20.11 1.12 6.56
CA GLN A 122 20.12 2.36 5.80
C GLN A 122 18.78 3.10 5.89
N SER A 123 17.66 2.38 5.81
CA SER A 123 16.31 2.94 5.94
C SER A 123 16.09 3.62 7.29
N LEU A 124 16.44 2.95 8.38
CA LEU A 124 16.41 3.51 9.74
C LEU A 124 17.24 4.79 9.85
N LYS A 125 18.46 4.79 9.27
CA LYS A 125 19.31 5.98 9.23
C LYS A 125 18.70 7.12 8.42
N ARG A 126 18.07 6.84 7.27
CA ARG A 126 17.43 7.87 6.43
C ARG A 126 16.21 8.48 7.10
N MET A 127 15.41 7.67 7.79
CA MET A 127 14.19 8.13 8.49
C MET A 127 14.47 8.69 9.89
N GLY A 128 15.67 8.44 10.46
CA GLY A 128 15.98 8.84 11.83
C GLY A 128 15.19 8.05 12.88
N LEU A 129 15.00 6.75 12.65
CA LEU A 129 14.21 5.85 13.49
C LEU A 129 15.09 4.79 14.16
N ASP A 130 14.74 4.40 15.38
CA ASP A 130 15.34 3.24 16.06
C ASP A 130 14.80 1.92 15.49
N TYR A 131 13.53 1.90 15.13
CA TYR A 131 12.83 0.77 14.54
C TYR A 131 11.71 1.22 13.59
N VAL A 132 11.33 0.34 12.66
CA VAL A 132 10.07 0.46 11.91
C VAL A 132 9.00 -0.42 12.54
N ASP A 133 7.73 -0.07 12.38
CA ASP A 133 6.65 -0.88 12.92
C ASP A 133 6.49 -2.17 12.10
N ILE A 134 6.64 -2.09 10.77
CA ILE A 134 6.58 -3.25 9.88
C ILE A 134 7.75 -3.23 8.90
N PHE A 135 8.55 -4.29 8.86
CA PHE A 135 9.55 -4.50 7.81
C PHE A 135 9.13 -5.59 6.83
N TYR A 136 9.19 -5.30 5.52
CA TYR A 136 8.77 -6.22 4.48
C TYR A 136 9.92 -6.84 3.70
N SER A 137 9.79 -8.12 3.36
CA SER A 137 10.32 -8.64 2.10
C SER A 137 9.46 -8.10 0.95
N HIS A 138 10.04 -7.32 0.04
CA HIS A 138 9.31 -6.49 -0.93
C HIS A 138 8.79 -7.29 -2.16
N ARG A 139 9.42 -8.42 -2.48
CA ARG A 139 8.99 -9.39 -3.50
C ARG A 139 9.60 -10.76 -3.21
N TYR A 140 8.96 -11.80 -3.73
CA TYR A 140 9.55 -13.15 -3.70
C TYR A 140 10.81 -13.21 -4.56
N ASP A 141 11.84 -13.86 -4.02
CA ASP A 141 13.09 -14.17 -4.70
C ASP A 141 13.13 -15.69 -4.93
N PRO A 142 13.03 -16.16 -6.19
CA PRO A 142 13.03 -17.59 -6.48
C PRO A 142 14.40 -18.27 -6.32
N GLU A 143 15.50 -17.50 -6.29
CA GLU A 143 16.87 -18.04 -6.29
C GLU A 143 17.52 -18.05 -4.89
N THR A 144 16.99 -17.28 -3.94
CA THR A 144 17.39 -17.36 -2.53
C THR A 144 16.46 -18.33 -1.80
N PRO A 145 16.99 -19.31 -1.03
CA PRO A 145 16.16 -20.16 -0.17
C PRO A 145 15.23 -19.33 0.71
N LEU A 146 13.94 -19.67 0.73
CA LEU A 146 12.93 -18.90 1.42
C LEU A 146 13.25 -18.78 2.92
N GLU A 147 13.83 -19.84 3.51
CA GLU A 147 14.30 -19.90 4.89
C GLU A 147 15.31 -18.78 5.20
N GLU A 148 16.25 -18.48 4.30
CA GLU A 148 17.22 -17.40 4.53
C GLU A 148 16.51 -16.05 4.66
N THR A 149 15.56 -15.78 3.77
CA THR A 149 14.79 -14.53 3.78
C THR A 149 13.96 -14.44 5.06
N MET A 150 13.25 -15.51 5.45
CA MET A 150 12.42 -15.53 6.66
C MET A 150 13.26 -15.46 7.94
N MET A 151 14.44 -16.09 7.99
CA MET A 151 15.40 -15.96 9.10
C MET A 151 15.99 -14.55 9.18
N ALA A 152 16.12 -13.83 8.06
CA ALA A 152 16.51 -12.42 8.08
C ALA A 152 15.41 -11.54 8.70
N LEU A 153 14.14 -11.79 8.35
CA LEU A 153 12.97 -11.11 8.94
C LEU A 153 12.86 -11.39 10.44
N ASP A 154 12.95 -12.66 10.87
CA ASP A 154 12.96 -13.04 12.29
C ASP A 154 14.11 -12.35 13.06
N HIS A 155 15.32 -12.38 12.51
CA HIS A 155 16.47 -11.71 13.13
C HIS A 155 16.23 -10.21 13.30
N ILE A 156 15.64 -9.55 12.32
CA ILE A 156 15.32 -8.12 12.37
C ILE A 156 14.38 -7.81 13.53
N VAL A 157 13.33 -8.61 13.74
CA VAL A 157 12.42 -8.46 14.88
C VAL A 157 13.14 -8.71 16.20
N ARG A 158 13.87 -9.83 16.30
CA ARG A 158 14.64 -10.16 17.52
C ARG A 158 15.72 -9.14 17.88
N SER A 159 16.23 -8.41 16.89
CA SER A 159 17.18 -7.32 17.10
C SER A 159 16.55 -6.00 17.55
N GLY A 160 15.21 -5.93 17.61
CA GLY A 160 14.46 -4.73 17.99
C GLY A 160 14.37 -3.67 16.89
N LYS A 161 14.75 -3.99 15.64
CA LYS A 161 14.76 -3.03 14.52
C LYS A 161 13.47 -3.01 13.70
N ALA A 162 12.61 -4.00 13.91
CA ALA A 162 11.21 -3.95 13.50
C ALA A 162 10.32 -4.55 14.60
N LEU A 163 9.09 -4.04 14.76
CA LEU A 163 8.13 -4.65 15.68
C LEU A 163 7.45 -5.87 15.06
N TYR A 164 7.12 -5.78 13.78
CA TYR A 164 6.47 -6.82 13.01
C TYR A 164 7.13 -6.98 11.64
N VAL A 165 6.82 -8.09 10.96
CA VAL A 165 7.27 -8.36 9.59
C VAL A 165 6.11 -8.70 8.68
N GLY A 166 6.26 -8.32 7.42
CA GLY A 166 5.32 -8.65 6.36
C GLY A 166 6.02 -9.14 5.11
N ILE A 167 5.24 -9.55 4.13
CA ILE A 167 5.70 -9.88 2.78
C ILE A 167 4.85 -9.16 1.74
N SER A 168 5.40 -8.93 0.57
CA SER A 168 4.72 -8.21 -0.52
C SER A 168 4.96 -8.95 -1.84
N ASN A 169 3.94 -9.05 -2.69
CA ASN A 169 4.05 -9.73 -3.99
C ASN A 169 4.52 -11.20 -3.92
N TYR A 170 4.11 -11.95 -2.89
CA TYR A 170 4.32 -13.39 -2.83
C TYR A 170 3.08 -14.10 -3.40
N PRO A 171 3.22 -15.11 -4.28
CA PRO A 171 2.10 -15.96 -4.64
C PRO A 171 1.56 -16.73 -3.43
N ALA A 172 0.36 -17.31 -3.55
CA ALA A 172 -0.32 -17.99 -2.43
C ALA A 172 0.53 -19.13 -1.83
N GLU A 173 1.14 -19.96 -2.68
CA GLU A 173 1.98 -21.09 -2.24
C GLU A 173 3.20 -20.62 -1.45
N GLN A 174 3.95 -19.64 -1.97
CA GLN A 174 5.11 -19.09 -1.26
C GLN A 174 4.70 -18.30 0.00
N THR A 175 3.50 -17.69 0.02
CA THR A 175 2.95 -17.04 1.23
C THR A 175 2.70 -18.05 2.33
N LYS A 176 2.12 -19.21 1.99
CA LYS A 176 1.90 -20.31 2.95
C LYS A 176 3.23 -20.79 3.54
N GLN A 177 4.19 -21.12 2.68
CA GLN A 177 5.52 -21.58 3.12
C GLN A 177 6.23 -20.53 4.00
N ALA A 178 6.17 -19.25 3.61
CA ALA A 178 6.74 -18.15 4.39
C ALA A 178 6.08 -18.05 5.78
N ALA A 179 4.75 -18.15 5.85
CA ALA A 179 4.01 -18.10 7.11
C ALA A 179 4.31 -19.29 8.03
N GLU A 180 4.46 -20.50 7.47
CA GLU A 180 4.86 -21.71 8.20
C GLU A 180 6.26 -21.56 8.81
N ILE A 181 7.25 -21.12 8.02
CA ILE A 181 8.63 -20.89 8.48
C ILE A 181 8.66 -19.83 9.59
N LEU A 182 8.03 -18.67 9.36
CA LEU A 182 7.97 -17.56 10.31
C LEU A 182 7.29 -17.97 11.64
N LYS A 183 6.21 -18.75 11.57
CA LYS A 183 5.57 -19.33 12.74
C LYS A 183 6.50 -20.28 13.49
N GLY A 184 7.23 -21.15 12.78
CA GLY A 184 8.23 -22.05 13.37
C GLY A 184 9.39 -21.31 14.04
N LEU A 185 9.78 -20.16 13.51
CA LEU A 185 10.79 -19.27 14.12
C LEU A 185 10.27 -18.49 15.33
N GLY A 186 8.95 -18.41 15.54
CA GLY A 186 8.33 -17.65 16.63
C GLY A 186 8.06 -16.17 16.31
N THR A 187 8.18 -15.77 15.04
CA THR A 187 7.90 -14.41 14.55
C THR A 187 6.80 -14.51 13.49
N PRO A 188 5.51 -14.59 13.87
CA PRO A 188 4.43 -14.89 12.92
C PRO A 188 4.29 -13.81 11.84
N LEU A 189 3.91 -14.23 10.63
CA LEU A 189 3.61 -13.30 9.53
C LEU A 189 2.45 -12.38 9.93
N LEU A 190 2.70 -11.07 10.00
CA LEU A 190 1.66 -10.11 10.35
C LEU A 190 0.74 -9.82 9.17
N ILE A 191 1.31 -9.51 8.01
CA ILE A 191 0.59 -8.86 6.92
C ILE A 191 1.20 -9.17 5.55
N HIS A 192 0.33 -9.32 4.55
CA HIS A 192 0.71 -9.38 3.14
C HIS A 192 0.30 -8.09 2.42
N GLN A 193 1.16 -7.55 1.56
CA GLN A 193 0.87 -6.39 0.71
C GLN A 193 0.75 -6.83 -0.77
N PRO A 194 -0.44 -7.24 -1.25
CA PRO A 194 -0.62 -7.59 -2.66
C PRO A 194 -1.14 -6.40 -3.49
N LYS A 195 -0.90 -6.46 -4.80
CA LYS A 195 -1.59 -5.59 -5.75
C LYS A 195 -3.05 -6.05 -5.82
N TYR A 196 -4.01 -5.16 -5.57
CA TYR A 196 -5.41 -5.54 -5.63
C TYR A 196 -6.29 -4.33 -5.95
N SER A 197 -7.17 -4.48 -6.94
CA SER A 197 -8.16 -3.48 -7.33
C SER A 197 -9.31 -4.16 -8.08
N MET A 198 -10.35 -3.40 -8.44
CA MET A 198 -11.42 -3.93 -9.30
C MET A 198 -10.90 -4.49 -10.64
N LEU A 199 -9.77 -3.97 -11.13
CA LEU A 199 -9.15 -4.39 -12.41
C LEU A 199 -8.04 -5.44 -12.24
N ASP A 200 -7.70 -5.82 -11.00
CA ASP A 200 -6.60 -6.75 -10.71
C ASP A 200 -6.94 -7.57 -9.46
N ARG A 201 -7.39 -8.81 -9.68
CA ARG A 201 -8.10 -9.63 -8.67
C ARG A 201 -7.41 -10.97 -8.38
N TRP A 202 -6.15 -11.13 -8.76
CA TRP A 202 -5.40 -12.39 -8.63
C TRP A 202 -5.37 -12.96 -7.19
N ILE A 203 -5.54 -12.11 -6.17
CA ILE A 203 -5.54 -12.56 -4.77
C ILE A 203 -6.81 -13.31 -4.36
N GLU A 204 -7.89 -13.16 -5.11
CA GLU A 204 -9.15 -13.84 -4.85
C GLU A 204 -9.07 -15.34 -5.18
N ASP A 205 -8.09 -15.73 -5.99
CA ASP A 205 -7.81 -17.12 -6.35
C ASP A 205 -6.82 -17.76 -5.35
N GLY A 206 -7.20 -17.77 -4.07
CA GLY A 206 -6.54 -18.57 -3.02
C GLY A 206 -5.58 -17.83 -2.08
N LEU A 207 -5.03 -16.66 -2.44
CA LEU A 207 -4.18 -15.91 -1.50
C LEU A 207 -4.98 -15.50 -0.26
N GLN A 208 -6.21 -15.01 -0.43
CA GLN A 208 -7.08 -14.61 0.69
C GLN A 208 -7.31 -15.76 1.68
N ASP A 209 -7.53 -16.98 1.16
CA ASP A 209 -7.76 -18.17 1.99
C ASP A 209 -6.51 -18.50 2.81
N VAL A 210 -5.33 -18.42 2.21
CA VAL A 210 -4.04 -18.61 2.92
C VAL A 210 -3.88 -17.56 4.02
N LEU A 211 -4.17 -16.28 3.74
CA LEU A 211 -4.03 -15.23 4.75
C LEU A 211 -5.00 -15.45 5.93
N GLU A 212 -6.23 -15.89 5.65
CA GLU A 212 -7.20 -16.26 6.67
C GLU A 212 -6.74 -17.48 7.49
N GLU A 213 -6.28 -18.55 6.84
CA GLU A 213 -5.76 -19.75 7.49
C GLU A 213 -4.65 -19.41 8.49
N TYR A 214 -3.68 -18.60 8.07
CA TYR A 214 -2.53 -18.22 8.90
C TYR A 214 -2.80 -17.03 9.83
N GLY A 215 -3.91 -16.32 9.63
CA GLY A 215 -4.29 -15.17 10.45
C GLY A 215 -3.46 -13.93 10.17
N ALA A 216 -2.92 -13.81 8.97
CA ALA A 216 -2.23 -12.63 8.49
C ALA A 216 -3.26 -11.63 7.94
N GLY A 217 -3.01 -10.33 8.12
CA GLY A 217 -3.79 -9.29 7.46
C GLY A 217 -3.40 -9.08 6.00
N SER A 218 -4.14 -8.23 5.30
CA SER A 218 -3.79 -7.80 3.94
C SER A 218 -3.94 -6.30 3.76
N ILE A 219 -3.00 -5.67 3.04
CA ILE A 219 -3.07 -4.26 2.66
C ILE A 219 -2.95 -4.14 1.13
N ALA A 220 -4.03 -3.73 0.48
CA ALA A 220 -4.10 -3.67 -0.98
C ALA A 220 -3.34 -2.44 -1.50
N PHE A 221 -2.27 -2.64 -2.27
CA PHE A 221 -1.61 -1.55 -2.99
C PHE A 221 -2.13 -1.40 -4.42
N CYS A 222 -1.98 -0.19 -4.97
CA CYS A 222 -2.59 0.22 -6.24
C CYS A 222 -4.12 -0.01 -6.30
N PRO A 223 -4.90 0.31 -5.23
CA PRO A 223 -6.35 0.05 -5.22
C PRO A 223 -7.12 0.83 -6.29
N LEU A 224 -6.56 1.95 -6.76
CA LEU A 224 -7.10 2.78 -7.82
C LEU A 224 -6.53 2.46 -9.22
N ALA A 225 -5.83 1.33 -9.38
CA ALA A 225 -5.16 0.95 -10.62
C ALA A 225 -4.32 2.10 -11.22
N GLN A 226 -3.48 2.71 -10.38
CA GLN A 226 -2.62 3.86 -10.71
C GLN A 226 -3.36 5.11 -11.23
N GLY A 227 -4.66 5.23 -10.95
CA GLY A 227 -5.50 6.35 -11.35
C GLY A 227 -6.53 6.00 -12.42
N LEU A 228 -6.51 4.78 -12.99
CA LEU A 228 -7.51 4.33 -13.96
C LEU A 228 -8.91 4.28 -13.36
N LEU A 229 -9.03 3.91 -12.09
CA LEU A 229 -10.29 3.90 -11.34
C LEU A 229 -10.57 5.29 -10.73
N THR A 230 -10.42 6.34 -11.53
CA THR A 230 -10.77 7.72 -11.17
C THR A 230 -11.42 8.42 -12.37
N ASN A 231 -11.98 9.61 -12.16
CA ASN A 231 -12.61 10.38 -13.24
C ASN A 231 -11.59 10.92 -14.27
N LYS A 232 -10.28 10.81 -13.98
CA LYS A 232 -9.19 11.42 -14.73
C LYS A 232 -9.14 11.03 -16.21
N TYR A 233 -9.46 9.77 -16.53
CA TYR A 233 -9.31 9.22 -17.88
C TYR A 233 -10.63 9.06 -18.65
N LEU A 234 -11.76 9.47 -18.07
CA LEU A 234 -13.08 9.29 -18.69
C LEU A 234 -13.24 10.05 -20.02
N ASN A 235 -12.62 11.23 -20.10
CA ASN A 235 -12.74 12.19 -21.21
C ASN A 235 -11.43 12.36 -22.02
N GLY A 236 -10.52 11.38 -21.97
CA GLY A 236 -9.19 11.46 -22.59
C GLY A 236 -8.07 11.44 -21.56
N ILE A 237 -6.81 11.53 -22.01
CA ILE A 237 -5.62 11.47 -21.17
C ILE A 237 -5.12 12.90 -20.87
N PRO A 238 -5.26 13.41 -19.62
CA PRO A 238 -4.81 14.76 -19.28
C PRO A 238 -3.29 14.91 -19.39
N GLU A 239 -2.82 16.10 -19.79
CA GLU A 239 -1.39 16.42 -19.93
C GLU A 239 -0.61 16.26 -18.61
N ASP A 240 -1.22 16.60 -17.48
CA ASP A 240 -0.62 16.49 -16.14
C ASP A 240 -0.82 15.09 -15.50
N SER A 241 -1.31 14.11 -16.26
CA SER A 241 -1.60 12.78 -15.75
C SER A 241 -0.35 11.92 -15.63
N ARG A 242 -0.40 10.93 -14.73
CA ARG A 242 0.69 9.94 -14.57
C ARG A 242 0.99 9.19 -15.86
N ALA A 243 -0.01 9.00 -16.73
CA ALA A 243 0.12 8.28 -17.99
C ALA A 243 0.90 9.05 -19.07
N LYS A 244 0.95 10.40 -18.98
CA LYS A 244 1.78 11.27 -19.84
C LYS A 244 3.10 11.71 -19.18
N GLY A 245 3.24 11.50 -17.87
CA GLY A 245 4.49 11.72 -17.14
C GLY A 245 5.53 10.63 -17.40
N PRO A 246 6.71 10.70 -16.75
CA PRO A 246 7.81 9.74 -16.93
C PRO A 246 7.54 8.37 -16.27
N SER A 247 6.28 8.05 -15.95
CA SER A 247 5.92 6.82 -15.24
C SER A 247 6.08 5.62 -16.16
N VAL A 248 6.95 4.67 -15.77
CA VAL A 248 7.08 3.39 -16.47
C VAL A 248 5.91 2.45 -16.16
N PHE A 249 5.18 2.70 -15.07
CA PHE A 249 4.16 1.80 -14.54
C PHE A 249 2.74 2.01 -15.11
N LEU A 250 2.48 3.17 -15.72
CA LEU A 250 1.23 3.48 -16.39
C LEU A 250 1.55 4.32 -17.63
N ASN A 251 1.23 3.79 -18.81
CA ASN A 251 1.36 4.47 -20.09
C ASN A 251 0.05 4.37 -20.90
N GLU A 252 0.00 5.04 -22.05
CA GLU A 252 -1.20 5.05 -22.90
C GLU A 252 -1.64 3.65 -23.32
N ASN A 253 -0.72 2.69 -23.50
CA ASN A 253 -1.05 1.32 -23.88
C ASN A 253 -1.78 0.55 -22.76
N ASN A 254 -1.69 1.00 -21.51
CA ASN A 254 -2.48 0.43 -20.40
C ASN A 254 -3.96 0.90 -20.43
N ILE A 255 -4.30 1.88 -21.27
CA ILE A 255 -5.64 2.46 -21.39
C ILE A 255 -6.32 1.89 -22.64
N SER A 256 -6.70 0.61 -22.59
CA SER A 256 -7.42 0.00 -23.70
C SER A 256 -8.88 0.51 -23.77
N PRO A 257 -9.51 0.50 -24.96
CA PRO A 257 -10.93 0.81 -25.11
C PRO A 257 -11.84 -0.05 -24.22
N GLU A 258 -11.46 -1.31 -24.00
CA GLU A 258 -12.17 -2.22 -23.09
C GLU A 258 -12.08 -1.74 -21.64
N THR A 259 -10.88 -1.41 -21.15
CA THR A 259 -10.68 -0.87 -19.81
C THR A 259 -11.48 0.41 -19.61
N LEU A 260 -11.48 1.32 -20.59
CA LEU A 260 -12.28 2.55 -20.53
C LEU A 260 -13.78 2.28 -20.48
N ARG A 261 -14.27 1.25 -21.19
CA ARG A 261 -15.68 0.83 -21.14
C ARG A 261 -16.07 0.37 -19.73
N LYS A 262 -15.24 -0.48 -19.11
CA LYS A 262 -15.44 -0.94 -17.72
C LYS A 262 -15.41 0.23 -16.74
N VAL A 263 -14.42 1.12 -16.85
CA VAL A 263 -14.27 2.32 -16.01
C VAL A 263 -15.50 3.23 -16.13
N ARG A 264 -16.02 3.47 -17.34
CA ARG A 264 -17.25 4.26 -17.56
C ARG A 264 -18.47 3.60 -16.93
N ALA A 265 -18.64 2.29 -17.08
CA ALA A 265 -19.75 1.55 -16.50
C ALA A 265 -19.71 1.58 -14.96
N MET A 266 -18.53 1.38 -14.37
CA MET A 266 -18.34 1.51 -12.91
C MET A 266 -18.61 2.93 -12.41
N ASN A 267 -18.21 3.96 -13.17
CA ASN A 267 -18.47 5.35 -12.81
C ASN A 267 -19.98 5.67 -12.74
N GLN A 268 -20.80 5.04 -13.59
CA GLN A 268 -22.26 5.21 -13.52
C GLN A 268 -22.84 4.64 -12.22
N ILE A 269 -22.33 3.49 -11.74
CA ILE A 269 -22.73 2.90 -10.46
C ILE A 269 -22.26 3.78 -9.31
N ALA A 270 -21.01 4.25 -9.34
CA ALA A 270 -20.46 5.16 -8.35
C ALA A 270 -21.31 6.44 -8.23
N ALA A 271 -21.69 7.05 -9.36
CA ALA A 271 -22.53 8.24 -9.39
C ALA A 271 -23.93 7.98 -8.79
N ALA A 272 -24.55 6.82 -9.06
CA ALA A 272 -25.82 6.44 -8.45
C ALA A 272 -25.74 6.28 -6.93
N ARG A 273 -24.55 5.94 -6.41
CA ARG A 273 -24.25 5.85 -4.97
C ARG A 273 -23.86 7.20 -4.34
N GLY A 274 -23.77 8.27 -5.12
CA GLY A 274 -23.26 9.56 -4.65
C GLY A 274 -21.75 9.57 -4.36
N GLN A 275 -21.00 8.61 -4.91
CA GLN A 275 -19.56 8.47 -4.73
C GLN A 275 -18.80 8.87 -6.00
N SER A 276 -17.59 9.40 -5.86
CA SER A 276 -16.65 9.43 -6.99
C SER A 276 -16.21 8.00 -7.35
N LEU A 277 -15.71 7.77 -8.57
CA LEU A 277 -15.19 6.45 -8.93
C LEU A 277 -14.04 6.00 -8.02
N ALA A 278 -13.22 6.94 -7.53
CA ALA A 278 -12.13 6.64 -6.61
C ALA A 278 -12.68 6.14 -5.26
N GLN A 279 -13.68 6.84 -4.71
CA GLN A 279 -14.35 6.44 -3.47
C GLN A 279 -15.01 5.07 -3.60
N PHE A 280 -15.73 4.86 -4.69
CA PHE A 280 -16.39 3.60 -5.00
C PHE A 280 -15.38 2.43 -5.09
N ALA A 281 -14.26 2.63 -5.79
CA ALA A 281 -13.22 1.61 -5.91
C ALA A 281 -12.55 1.29 -4.56
N LEU A 282 -12.30 2.29 -3.71
CA LEU A 282 -11.75 2.08 -2.37
C LEU A 282 -12.74 1.35 -1.46
N ALA A 283 -14.01 1.75 -1.48
CA ALA A 283 -15.07 1.05 -0.76
C ALA A 283 -15.16 -0.41 -1.18
N TRP A 284 -15.09 -0.69 -2.49
CA TRP A 284 -15.11 -2.05 -3.02
C TRP A 284 -13.91 -2.88 -2.55
N VAL A 285 -12.70 -2.30 -2.53
CA VAL A 285 -11.50 -3.00 -2.02
C VAL A 285 -11.66 -3.38 -0.54
N LEU A 286 -12.30 -2.52 0.26
CA LEU A 286 -12.52 -2.72 1.69
C LEU A 286 -13.76 -3.55 2.03
N ARG A 287 -14.54 -4.00 1.03
CA ARG A 287 -15.79 -4.73 1.24
C ARG A 287 -15.57 -6.02 2.03
N ASN A 288 -16.58 -6.39 2.81
CA ASN A 288 -16.65 -7.67 3.55
C ASN A 288 -15.47 -7.93 4.52
N GLY A 289 -14.66 -6.92 4.85
CA GLY A 289 -13.55 -7.07 5.79
C GLY A 289 -12.40 -7.98 5.33
N LYS A 290 -12.38 -8.40 4.06
CA LYS A 290 -11.34 -9.29 3.50
C LYS A 290 -9.97 -8.61 3.36
N VAL A 291 -9.97 -7.29 3.25
CA VAL A 291 -8.77 -6.46 3.18
C VAL A 291 -8.71 -5.56 4.40
N THR A 292 -7.57 -5.57 5.11
CA THR A 292 -7.40 -4.78 6.33
C THR A 292 -7.32 -3.28 6.02
N SER A 293 -6.60 -2.89 4.98
CA SER A 293 -6.40 -1.49 4.60
C SER A 293 -6.21 -1.33 3.09
N ALA A 294 -6.64 -0.21 2.53
CA ALA A 294 -6.33 0.20 1.17
C ALA A 294 -5.18 1.21 1.18
N LEU A 295 -4.07 0.89 0.50
CA LEU A 295 -2.89 1.74 0.43
C LEU A 295 -2.97 2.70 -0.76
N ILE A 296 -3.35 3.94 -0.49
CA ILE A 296 -3.50 4.97 -1.51
C ILE A 296 -2.16 5.67 -1.80
N GLY A 297 -2.02 6.19 -3.01
CA GLY A 297 -1.06 7.25 -3.31
C GLY A 297 -1.81 8.55 -3.57
N ALA A 298 -1.16 9.69 -3.30
CA ALA A 298 -1.71 11.01 -3.56
C ALA A 298 -0.63 11.95 -4.11
N SER A 299 -1.04 12.97 -4.87
CA SER A 299 -0.17 14.06 -5.32
C SER A 299 -0.53 15.42 -4.70
N ARG A 300 -1.66 15.50 -4.00
CA ARG A 300 -2.11 16.69 -3.26
C ARG A 300 -3.04 16.30 -2.11
N PRO A 301 -3.14 17.11 -1.03
CA PRO A 301 -3.99 16.84 0.12
C PRO A 301 -5.47 16.57 -0.21
N ALA A 302 -6.06 17.28 -1.17
CA ALA A 302 -7.46 17.10 -1.56
C ALA A 302 -7.81 15.68 -2.05
N GLN A 303 -6.85 14.95 -2.64
CA GLN A 303 -7.08 13.54 -3.02
C GLN A 303 -7.17 12.64 -1.78
N ILE A 304 -6.45 12.96 -0.72
CA ILE A 304 -6.47 12.21 0.55
C ILE A 304 -7.83 12.41 1.21
N GLU A 305 -8.32 13.65 1.25
CA GLU A 305 -9.66 13.99 1.73
C GLU A 305 -10.76 13.25 0.95
N GLU A 306 -10.70 13.30 -0.40
CA GLU A 306 -11.63 12.60 -1.27
C GLU A 306 -11.63 11.09 -0.99
N ASN A 307 -10.44 10.48 -0.85
CA ASN A 307 -10.28 9.05 -0.62
C ASN A 307 -10.76 8.63 0.78
N VAL A 308 -10.51 9.42 1.83
CA VAL A 308 -11.01 9.14 3.19
C VAL A 308 -12.53 9.25 3.24
N ALA A 309 -13.14 10.15 2.46
CA ALA A 309 -14.60 10.25 2.38
C ALA A 309 -15.28 8.98 1.84
N ALA A 310 -14.55 8.05 1.21
CA ALA A 310 -15.07 6.73 0.84
C ALA A 310 -15.64 5.94 2.04
N LEU A 311 -15.13 6.18 3.25
CA LEU A 311 -15.53 5.47 4.47
C LEU A 311 -16.96 5.78 4.92
N SER A 312 -17.57 6.84 4.38
CA SER A 312 -18.97 7.21 4.63
C SER A 312 -19.96 6.19 4.06
N GLN A 313 -19.56 5.42 3.04
CA GLN A 313 -20.44 4.44 2.39
C GLN A 313 -19.63 3.23 1.87
N LEU A 314 -19.44 2.24 2.74
CA LEU A 314 -18.68 1.01 2.44
C LEU A 314 -19.56 -0.17 2.02
N ASP A 315 -20.84 -0.14 2.35
CA ASP A 315 -21.73 -1.28 2.14
C ASP A 315 -22.18 -1.35 0.69
N PHE A 316 -22.21 -2.57 0.14
CA PHE A 316 -22.71 -2.87 -1.20
C PHE A 316 -23.88 -3.84 -1.07
N SER A 317 -24.94 -3.60 -1.82
CA SER A 317 -26.01 -4.58 -1.97
C SER A 317 -25.55 -5.76 -2.83
N THR A 318 -26.25 -6.89 -2.72
CA THR A 318 -25.99 -8.07 -3.56
C THR A 318 -26.12 -7.71 -5.04
N GLU A 319 -27.14 -6.94 -5.41
CA GLU A 319 -27.40 -6.51 -6.78
C GLU A 319 -26.27 -5.61 -7.32
N GLU A 320 -25.71 -4.72 -6.48
CA GLU A 320 -24.57 -3.90 -6.86
C GLU A 320 -23.34 -4.75 -7.12
N LEU A 321 -23.05 -5.72 -6.25
CA LEU A 321 -21.93 -6.64 -6.43
C LEU A 321 -22.09 -7.47 -7.70
N GLU A 322 -23.26 -8.05 -7.95
CA GLU A 322 -23.55 -8.80 -9.18
C GLU A 322 -23.35 -7.95 -10.43
N ARG A 323 -23.80 -6.69 -10.41
CA ARG A 323 -23.60 -5.76 -11.52
C ARG A 323 -22.12 -5.43 -11.73
N ILE A 324 -21.37 -5.24 -10.66
CA ILE A 324 -19.91 -5.03 -10.73
C ILE A 324 -19.24 -6.25 -11.35
N GLU A 325 -19.59 -7.46 -10.89
CA GLU A 325 -19.05 -8.70 -11.44
C GLU A 325 -19.33 -8.83 -12.94
N SER A 326 -20.56 -8.51 -13.37
CA SER A 326 -20.91 -8.51 -14.79
C SER A 326 -20.07 -7.54 -15.64
N ILE A 327 -19.65 -6.39 -15.08
CA ILE A 327 -18.80 -5.42 -15.78
C ILE A 327 -17.35 -5.91 -15.85
N LEU A 328 -16.88 -6.53 -14.77
CA LEU A 328 -15.47 -6.92 -14.62
C LEU A 328 -15.12 -8.21 -15.34
N ARG A 329 -16.11 -9.10 -15.58
CA ARG A 329 -15.90 -10.34 -16.35
C ARG A 329 -15.18 -10.03 -17.68
N PRO A 330 -14.19 -10.84 -18.06
CA PRO A 330 -13.64 -10.79 -19.42
C PRO A 330 -14.77 -11.01 -20.41
N GLU A 331 -14.86 -10.20 -21.47
CA GLU A 331 -15.69 -10.58 -22.61
C GLU A 331 -15.05 -11.87 -23.16
N HIS A 332 -15.81 -12.97 -23.20
CA HIS A 332 -15.34 -14.19 -23.85
C HIS A 332 -15.03 -13.84 -25.30
N GLY A 333 -13.74 -13.67 -25.61
CA GLY A 333 -13.26 -13.83 -26.96
C GLY A 333 -13.33 -15.32 -27.26
N ASP A 334 -14.23 -15.69 -28.18
CA ASP A 334 -14.16 -16.98 -28.86
C ASP A 334 -12.69 -17.26 -29.22
N LYS A 335 -12.16 -18.36 -28.69
CA LYS A 335 -10.95 -19.02 -29.17
C LYS A 335 -11.25 -20.46 -29.46
#